data_AF-A0A2V9WEE2-F1
#
_entry.id   AF-A0A2V9WEE2-F1
#
_cell.length_a   1.000
_cell.length_b   1.000
_cell.length_c   1.000
_cell.angle_alpha   90.00
_cell.angle_beta   90.00
_cell.angle_gamma   90.00
#
_symmetry.space_group_name_H-M   'P 1'
#
loop_
_entity.id
_entity.type
_entity.pdbx_description
1 polymer ?
#
loop_
_entity_poly.entity_id
_entity_poly.type
_entity_poly.pdbx_seq_one_letter_code
_entity_poly.pdbx_strand_id
1 'polypeptide(L)' 'MRDFGYDADLFGGDEIDEKALLGLKGVVKITHTTINGTSLLNLHAFAPASQWQNLSEATALNGSGQELAP' A
#
# COMPACT_ATOMS: atom_id res chain seq x y z
N MET A 1 16.64 -12.04 -4.66
CA MET A 1 15.93 -10.93 -3.99
C MET A 1 16.75 -9.67 -4.26
N ARG A 2 16.18 -8.58 -4.79
CA ARG A 2 16.94 -7.32 -4.91
C ARG A 2 17.17 -6.81 -3.50
N ASP A 3 18.43 -6.59 -3.17
CA ASP A 3 18.78 -5.89 -1.94
C ASP A 3 18.46 -4.41 -2.18
N PHE A 4 17.30 -3.98 -1.67
CA PHE A 4 16.85 -2.60 -1.79
C PHE A 4 17.56 -1.69 -0.77
N GLY A 5 18.49 -2.24 0.04
CA GLY A 5 19.26 -1.48 1.03
C GLY A 5 18.38 -0.95 2.16
N TYR A 6 17.27 -1.63 2.46
CA TYR A 6 16.43 -1.25 3.59
C TYR A 6 17.16 -1.46 4.90
N ASP A 7 16.93 -0.56 5.84
CA ASP A 7 17.34 -0.76 7.22
C ASP A 7 16.56 -1.95 7.80
N ALA A 8 17.28 -2.96 8.27
CA ALA A 8 16.68 -4.20 8.75
C ALA A 8 15.89 -4.02 10.06
N ASP A 9 16.28 -3.06 10.89
CA ASP A 9 15.61 -2.77 12.16
C ASP A 9 14.27 -2.07 11.89
N LEU A 10 14.25 -1.10 10.97
CA LEU A 10 13.00 -0.47 10.52
C LEU A 10 12.09 -1.49 9.85
N PHE A 11 12.61 -2.31 8.95
CA PHE A 11 11.82 -3.31 8.24
C PHE A 11 11.22 -4.35 9.20
N GLY A 12 11.93 -4.71 10.27
CA GLY A 12 11.41 -5.57 11.33
C GLY A 12 10.24 -4.98 12.11
N GLY A 13 10.08 -3.66 12.08
CA GLY A 13 8.96 -2.91 12.66
C GLY A 13 7.85 -2.55 11.66
N ASP A 14 7.89 -3.11 10.45
CA ASP A 14 7.02 -2.72 9.32
C ASP A 14 7.18 -1.24 8.90
N GLU A 15 8.36 -0.66 9.16
CA GLU A 15 8.73 0.71 8.80
C GLU A 15 9.76 0.75 7.66
N ILE A 16 9.77 1.85 6.91
CA ILE A 16 10.72 2.09 5.83
C ILE A 16 11.17 3.55 5.92
N ASP A 17 12.48 3.79 5.88
CA ASP A 17 13.03 5.16 5.79
C ASP A 17 12.53 5.84 4.50
N GLU A 18 12.09 7.10 4.60
CA GLU A 18 11.52 7.83 3.47
C GLU A 18 12.50 7.97 2.30
N LYS A 19 13.81 7.97 2.58
CA LYS A 19 14.87 8.04 1.56
C LYS A 19 14.91 6.80 0.70
N ALA A 20 14.49 5.65 1.23
CA ALA A 20 14.40 4.41 0.45
C ALA A 20 13.27 4.47 -0.59
N LEU A 21 12.35 5.43 -0.47
CA LEU A 21 11.28 5.68 -1.45
C LEU A 21 11.72 6.61 -2.59
N LEU A 22 12.92 7.21 -2.51
CA LEU A 22 13.42 8.10 -3.56
C LEU A 22 13.59 7.33 -4.87
N GLY A 23 12.87 7.77 -5.90
CA GLY A 23 12.88 7.13 -7.23
C GLY A 23 11.88 5.98 -7.38
N LEU A 24 11.06 5.69 -6.37
CA LEU A 24 9.95 4.75 -6.48
C LEU A 24 8.94 5.25 -7.52
N LYS A 25 8.67 4.44 -8.56
CA LYS A 25 7.76 4.78 -9.66
C LYS A 25 6.68 3.71 -9.80
N GLY A 26 5.44 4.11 -9.62
CA GLY A 26 4.28 3.22 -9.69
C GLY A 26 3.06 3.89 -9.07
N VAL A 27 2.10 3.08 -8.66
CA VAL A 27 0.86 3.53 -8.02
C VAL A 27 0.86 3.04 -6.58
N VAL A 28 0.57 3.96 -5.65
CA VAL A 28 0.33 3.64 -4.24
C VAL A 28 -1.17 3.73 -3.99
N LYS A 29 -1.79 2.66 -3.50
CA LYS A 29 -3.15 2.69 -2.98
C LYS A 29 -3.14 3.35 -1.62
N ILE A 30 -4.05 4.30 -1.45
CA ILE A 30 -4.22 5.07 -0.23
C ILE A 30 -5.60 4.83 0.36
N THR A 31 -5.72 4.99 1.67
CA THR A 31 -7.00 5.11 2.37
C THR A 31 -6.98 6.33 3.27
N HIS A 32 -8.15 6.89 3.51
CA HIS A 32 -8.31 7.99 4.46
C HIS A 32 -8.90 7.43 5.74
N THR A 33 -8.43 7.92 6.88
CA THR A 33 -8.99 7.57 8.19
C THR A 33 -8.96 8.80 9.07
N THR A 34 -10.04 9.03 9.81
CA THR A 34 -10.09 10.11 10.80
C THR A 34 -9.98 9.50 12.19
N ILE A 35 -8.98 9.91 12.96
CA ILE A 35 -8.77 9.47 14.35
C ILE A 35 -8.78 10.73 15.22
N ASN A 36 -9.70 10.80 16.18
CA ASN A 36 -9.85 11.95 17.09
C ASN A 36 -9.93 13.30 16.37
N GLY A 37 -10.65 13.36 15.24
CA GLY A 37 -10.79 14.56 14.42
C GLY A 37 -9.57 14.90 13.53
N THR A 38 -8.50 14.11 13.62
CA THR A 38 -7.33 14.26 12.74
C THR A 38 -7.50 13.36 11.52
N SER A 39 -7.44 13.95 10.32
CA SER A 39 -7.47 13.20 9.07
C SER A 39 -6.08 12.69 8.73
N LEU A 40 -5.95 11.38 8.59
CA LEU A 40 -4.74 10.66 8.24
C LEU A 40 -4.89 10.06 6.83
N LEU A 41 -3.79 10.08 6.08
CA LEU A 41 -3.67 9.41 4.79
C LEU A 41 -2.76 8.19 4.97
N ASN A 42 -3.34 7.00 4.88
CA ASN A 42 -2.60 5.75 5.00
C ASN A 42 -2.11 5.28 3.63
N LEU A 43 -0.84 4.90 3.53
CA LEU A 43 -0.28 4.21 2.38
C LEU A 43 -0.45 2.71 2.59
N HIS A 44 -1.14 2.02 1.67
CA HIS A 44 -1.53 0.63 1.89
C HIS A 44 -0.69 -0.33 1.06
N ALA A 45 -0.62 -0.12 -0.26
CA ALA A 45 0.07 -1.05 -1.14
C ALA A 45 0.60 -0.34 -2.38
N PHE A 46 1.68 -0.86 -2.95
CA PHE A 46 2.37 -0.28 -4.11
C PHE A 46 2.60 -1.35 -5.19
N ALA A 47 2.40 -0.97 -6.46
CA ALA A 47 3.01 -1.69 -7.57
C ALA A 47 3.21 -0.78 -8.80
N PRO A 48 3.95 -1.24 -9.82
CA PRO A 48 3.96 -0.62 -11.15
C PRO A 48 2.55 -0.39 -11.70
N ALA A 49 2.34 0.73 -12.38
CA ALA A 49 1.01 1.13 -12.88
C ALA A 49 0.34 0.06 -13.76
N SER A 50 1.11 -0.63 -14.60
CA SER A 50 0.63 -1.73 -15.45
C SER A 50 0.11 -2.92 -14.65
N GLN A 51 0.70 -3.20 -13.49
CA GLN A 51 0.24 -4.27 -12.60
C GLN A 51 -0.95 -3.82 -11.76
N TRP A 52 -0.99 -2.53 -11.39
CA TRP A 52 -2.09 -1.99 -10.59
C TRP A 52 -3.44 -2.00 -11.29
N GLN A 53 -3.47 -1.78 -12.60
CA GLN A 53 -4.69 -1.88 -13.41
C GLN A 53 -5.32 -3.28 -13.30
N ASN A 54 -4.51 -4.31 -13.53
CA ASN A 54 -4.92 -5.71 -13.40
C ASN A 54 -5.36 -6.07 -11.98
N LEU A 55 -4.65 -5.59 -10.95
CA LEU A 55 -5.01 -5.83 -9.55
C LEU A 55 -6.31 -5.09 -9.17
N SER A 56 -6.51 -3.87 -9.65
CA SER A 56 -7.72 -3.10 -9.39
C SER A 56 -8.94 -3.77 -10.02
N GLU A 57 -8.82 -4.23 -11.27
CA GLU A 57 -9.84 -5.00 -11.97
C GLU A 57 -10.15 -6.31 -11.24
N ALA A 58 -9.13 -7.07 -10.82
CA ALA A 58 -9.32 -8.29 -10.04
C ALA A 58 -10.03 -8.02 -8.69
N THR A 59 -9.68 -6.93 -7.99
CA THR A 59 -10.38 -6.56 -6.74
C THR A 59 -11.82 -6.09 -6.98
N ALA A 60 -12.09 -5.40 -8.09
CA ALA A 60 -13.44 -4.97 -8.46
C ALA A 60 -14.33 -6.17 -8.85
N LEU A 61 -13.77 -7.16 -9.54
CA LEU A 61 -14.45 -8.41 -9.86
C LEU A 61 -14.75 -9.22 -8.59
N ASN A 62 -13.78 -9.30 -7.66
CA ASN A 62 -13.94 -10.02 -6.40
C ASN A 62 -14.85 -9.30 -5.38
N GLY A 63 -14.97 -7.97 -5.44
CA GLY A 63 -15.84 -7.17 -4.57
C GLY A 63 -17.33 -7.26 -4.87
N SER A 64 -17.72 -8.05 -5.88
CA SER A 64 -19.13 -8.34 -6.20
C SER A 64 -19.70 -9.55 -5.44
N GLY A 65 -18.91 -10.17 -4.56
CA GLY A 65 -19.35 -11.30 -3.75
C GLY A 65 -18.90 -11.21 -2.29
N GLN A 66 -19.91 -11.06 -1.42
CA GLN A 66 -19.92 -11.34 0.02
C GLN A 66 -19.43 -10.22 0.98
N GLU A 67 -20.39 -9.33 1.28
CA GLU A 67 -20.63 -8.94 2.67
C GLU A 67 -21.02 -10.19 3.48
N LEU A 68 -20.16 -10.58 4.41
CA LEU A 68 -20.52 -11.42 5.55
C LEU A 68 -20.00 -10.72 6.81
N ALA A 69 -20.90 -10.03 7.49
CA ALA A 69 -20.81 -9.72 8.90
C ALA A 69 -21.87 -10.54 9.65
N PRO A 70 -21.73 -10.77 10.96
CA PRO A 70 -20.53 -11.02 11.76
C PRO A 70 -20.30 -12.52 12.04
#